data_AF-A0A2S2R928-F1
#
_entry.id   AF-A0A2S2R928-F1
#
_cell.length_a   1.000
_cell.length_b   1.000
_cell.length_c   1.000
_cell.angle_alpha   90.00
_cell.angle_beta   90.00
_cell.angle_gamma   90.00
#
_symmetry.space_group_name_H-M   'P 1'
#
loop_
_entity.id
_entity.type
_entity.pdbx_description
1 polymer ?
#
loop_
_entity_poly.entity_id
_entity_poly.type
_entity_poly.pdbx_seq_one_letter_code
_entity_poly.pdbx_strand_id
1 'polypeptide(L)'
;MFLFYDSKIQKCILIFSTLENLNILKECSSWFSDGTFRSVSTLLSQLYTIHGTKSKQSSPLVYILMVDRSKDSYIEVLKALKSLVSNLTPQRIIVDFEMAFISAFKDEFPTTEIKGCFFHFQQCLW
;
A
#
# COMPACT_ATOMS: atom_id res chain seq x y z
N MET A 1 -0.47 -4.01 -16.57
CA MET A 1 0.06 -4.27 -15.22
C MET A 1 1.41 -4.96 -15.40
N PHE A 2 2.50 -4.37 -14.94
CA PHE A 2 3.86 -4.93 -15.05
C PHE A 2 4.44 -5.21 -13.65
N LEU A 3 5.29 -6.23 -13.52
CA LEU A 3 6.00 -6.56 -12.27
C LEU A 3 7.21 -5.64 -12.12
N PHE A 4 7.26 -4.87 -11.03
CA PHE A 4 8.33 -3.91 -10.74
C PHE A 4 9.27 -4.36 -9.63
N TYR A 5 8.85 -5.29 -8.77
CA TYR A 5 9.65 -5.78 -7.65
C TYR A 5 9.31 -7.23 -7.33
N ASP A 6 10.34 -8.04 -7.08
CA ASP A 6 10.26 -9.42 -6.59
C ASP A 6 11.40 -9.65 -5.58
N SER A 7 11.03 -9.87 -4.32
CA SER A 7 11.96 -10.09 -3.21
C SER A 7 12.66 -11.46 -3.21
N LYS A 8 12.19 -12.41 -4.03
CA LYS A 8 12.64 -13.81 -4.14
C LYS A 8 12.60 -14.66 -2.84
N ILE A 9 11.86 -15.77 -2.94
CA ILE A 9 11.83 -17.06 -2.20
C ILE A 9 11.67 -17.11 -0.66
N GLN A 10 11.96 -16.09 0.16
CA GLN A 10 11.66 -16.18 1.62
C GLN A 10 10.53 -15.29 2.13
N LYS A 11 10.35 -14.10 1.56
CA LYS A 11 9.24 -13.19 1.86
C LYS A 11 8.66 -12.70 0.54
N CYS A 12 8.08 -13.59 -0.25
CA CYS A 12 7.59 -13.26 -1.61
C CYS A 12 6.69 -12.01 -1.56
N ILE A 13 7.23 -10.90 -2.05
CA ILE A 13 6.58 -9.60 -2.21
C ILE A 13 6.66 -9.28 -3.69
N LEU A 14 5.51 -9.18 -4.33
CA LEU A 14 5.42 -8.83 -5.75
C LEU A 14 4.69 -7.49 -5.86
N ILE A 15 5.35 -6.48 -6.42
CA ILE A 15 4.75 -5.16 -6.64
C ILE A 15 4.43 -5.00 -8.12
N PHE A 16 3.16 -4.73 -8.41
CA PHE A 16 2.67 -4.47 -9.75
C PHE A 16 2.15 -3.05 -9.88
N SER A 17 2.54 -2.40 -10.97
CA SER A 17 2.05 -1.06 -11.33
C SER A 17 2.26 -0.81 -12.82
N THR A 18 2.19 0.45 -13.25
CA THR A 18 2.64 0.97 -14.54
C THR A 18 3.40 2.28 -14.28
N LEU A 19 4.25 2.72 -15.20
CA LEU A 19 4.94 4.01 -15.04
C LEU A 19 3.95 5.18 -14.92
N GLU A 20 2.86 5.12 -15.68
CA GLU A 20 1.77 6.10 -15.59
C GLU A 20 1.13 6.10 -14.20
N ASN A 21 0.80 4.93 -13.64
CA ASN A 21 0.23 4.83 -12.30
C ASN A 21 1.18 5.39 -11.23
N LEU A 22 2.47 5.11 -11.34
CA LEU A 22 3.49 5.61 -10.42
C LEU A 22 3.62 7.14 -10.50
N ASN A 23 3.54 7.72 -11.70
CA ASN A 23 3.52 9.17 -11.90
C ASN A 23 2.26 9.80 -11.29
N ILE A 24 1.08 9.19 -11.50
CA ILE A 24 -0.16 9.65 -10.88
C ILE A 24 -0.05 9.57 -9.35
N LEU A 25 0.49 8.48 -8.80
CA LEU A 25 0.66 8.29 -7.36
C LEU A 25 1.53 9.40 -6.74
N LYS A 26 2.61 9.79 -7.44
CA LYS A 26 3.50 10.88 -7.05
C LYS A 26 2.79 12.23 -6.99
N GLU A 27 1.86 12.50 -7.91
CA GLU A 27 1.09 13.74 -7.94
C GLU A 27 -0.01 13.79 -6.86
N CYS A 28 -0.45 12.64 -6.37
CA CYS A 28 -1.52 12.56 -5.37
C CYS A 28 -1.00 12.93 -3.97
N SER A 29 -1.57 13.99 -3.38
CA SER A 29 -1.30 14.38 -1.99
C SER A 29 -2.02 13.50 -0.97
N SER A 30 -3.12 12.84 -1.35
CA SER A 30 -3.92 11.97 -0.48
C SER A 30 -3.97 10.56 -1.05
N TRP A 31 -3.56 9.60 -0.22
CA TRP A 31 -3.56 8.18 -0.55
C TRP A 31 -4.61 7.43 0.25
N PHE A 32 -5.03 6.29 -0.28
CA PHE A 32 -5.78 5.28 0.45
C PHE A 32 -5.04 3.95 0.33
N SER A 33 -5.11 3.11 1.35
CA SER A 33 -4.64 1.74 1.23
C SER A 33 -5.64 0.75 1.80
N ASP A 34 -5.75 -0.38 1.13
CA ASP A 34 -6.75 -1.41 1.40
C ASP A 34 -6.14 -2.80 1.25
N GLY A 35 -6.37 -3.64 2.26
CA GLY A 35 -5.91 -5.02 2.31
C GLY A 35 -7.06 -6.00 2.07
N THR A 36 -7.03 -6.75 0.97
CA THR A 36 -8.07 -7.75 0.66
C THR A 36 -7.57 -9.18 0.83
N PHE A 37 -8.40 -10.02 1.46
CA PHE A 37 -8.01 -11.38 1.89
C PHE A 37 -8.66 -12.51 1.05
N ARG A 38 -9.79 -12.24 0.38
CA ARG A 38 -10.65 -13.29 -0.22
C ARG A 38 -10.23 -13.79 -1.61
N SER A 39 -9.21 -13.21 -2.22
CA SER A 39 -8.90 -13.43 -3.64
C SER A 39 -7.52 -14.03 -3.93
N VAL A 40 -6.86 -14.63 -2.94
CA VAL A 40 -5.48 -15.10 -3.09
C VAL A 40 -5.37 -16.61 -2.89
N SER A 41 -4.57 -17.29 -3.74
CA SER A 41 -4.30 -18.73 -3.63
C SER A 41 -3.72 -19.08 -2.26
N THR A 42 -3.84 -20.32 -1.81
CA THR A 42 -3.33 -20.81 -0.50
C THR A 42 -1.86 -20.50 -0.19
N LEU A 43 -1.07 -20.10 -1.20
CA LEU A 43 0.36 -19.75 -1.08
C LEU A 43 0.62 -18.27 -0.72
N LEU A 44 -0.36 -17.39 -0.81
CA LEU A 44 -0.22 -15.95 -0.54
C LEU A 44 -1.27 -15.52 0.50
N SER A 45 -0.92 -14.61 1.40
CA SER A 45 -1.80 -14.24 2.51
C SER A 45 -2.61 -12.97 2.25
N GLN A 46 -2.18 -12.12 1.31
CA GLN A 46 -2.84 -10.84 1.08
C GLN A 46 -2.57 -10.26 -0.32
N LEU A 47 -3.60 -9.61 -0.87
CA LEU A 47 -3.44 -8.57 -1.88
C LEU A 47 -3.65 -7.22 -1.22
N TYR A 48 -2.57 -6.43 -1.15
CA TYR A 48 -2.58 -5.08 -0.62
C TYR A 48 -2.58 -4.07 -1.78
N THR A 49 -3.33 -2.99 -1.65
CA THR A 49 -3.42 -1.96 -2.70
C THR A 49 -3.17 -0.58 -2.14
N ILE A 50 -2.45 0.24 -2.90
CA ILE A 50 -2.28 1.67 -2.63
C ILE A 50 -2.96 2.44 -3.76
N HIS A 51 -3.81 3.37 -3.36
CA HIS A 51 -4.65 4.16 -4.22
C HIS A 51 -4.23 5.63 -4.16
N GLY A 52 -4.22 6.28 -5.32
CA GLY A 52 -4.09 7.73 -5.41
C GLY A 52 -5.47 8.37 -5.52
N THR A 53 -5.64 9.51 -4.86
CA THR A 53 -6.88 10.30 -4.95
C THR A 53 -6.67 11.51 -5.84
N LYS A 54 -7.49 11.65 -6.89
CA LYS A 54 -7.53 12.84 -7.75
C LYS A 54 -8.98 13.19 -8.02
N SER A 55 -9.35 14.46 -7.87
CA SER A 55 -10.71 14.96 -8.17
C SER A 55 -11.85 14.15 -7.52
N LYS A 56 -11.69 13.75 -6.24
CA LYS A 56 -12.64 12.93 -5.45
C LYS A 56 -12.81 11.47 -5.91
N GLN A 57 -12.03 11.01 -6.87
CA GLN A 57 -12.00 9.61 -7.28
C GLN A 57 -10.73 8.96 -6.71
N SER A 58 -10.90 7.79 -6.09
CA SER A 58 -9.80 6.93 -5.65
C SER A 58 -9.59 5.85 -6.70
N SER A 59 -8.35 5.65 -7.14
CA SER A 59 -8.00 4.59 -8.09
C SER A 59 -6.83 3.78 -7.55
N PRO A 60 -6.88 2.44 -7.63
CA PRO A 60 -5.74 1.60 -7.26
C PRO A 60 -4.60 1.81 -8.27
N LEU A 61 -3.44 2.21 -7.78
CA LEU A 61 -2.27 2.52 -8.60
C LEU A 61 -1.14 1.51 -8.40
N VAL A 62 -1.04 0.93 -7.21
CA VAL A 62 -0.05 -0.08 -6.84
C VAL A 62 -0.75 -1.28 -6.23
N TYR A 63 -0.41 -2.46 -6.73
CA TYR A 63 -0.90 -3.74 -6.24
C TYR A 63 0.27 -4.53 -5.70
N ILE A 64 0.13 -5.06 -4.49
CA ILE A 64 1.21 -5.74 -3.77
C ILE A 64 0.68 -7.11 -3.33
N LEU A 65 1.30 -8.18 -3.82
CA LEU A 65 1.05 -9.53 -3.33
C LEU A 65 2.09 -9.88 -2.29
N MET A 66 1.66 -10.36 -1.12
CA MET A 66 2.56 -10.68 -0.01
C MET A 66 2.21 -12.03 0.62
N VAL A 67 3.25 -12.73 1.11
CA VAL A 67 3.10 -13.97 1.90
C VAL A 67 2.91 -13.70 3.39
N ASP A 68 3.46 -12.60 3.91
CA ASP A 68 3.35 -12.24 5.32
C ASP A 68 2.95 -10.76 5.50
N ARG A 69 2.47 -10.44 6.69
CA ARG A 69 1.92 -9.13 7.08
C ARG A 69 2.72 -8.47 8.19
N SER A 70 4.00 -8.81 8.28
CA SER A 70 4.88 -8.23 9.29
C SER A 70 5.17 -6.77 8.96
N LYS A 71 5.47 -6.00 10.00
CA LYS A 71 5.94 -4.61 9.84
C LYS A 71 7.16 -4.54 8.91
N ASP A 72 8.09 -5.48 9.03
CA ASP A 72 9.30 -5.53 8.20
C ASP A 72 8.98 -5.71 6.71
N SER A 73 8.03 -6.57 6.39
CA SER A 73 7.61 -6.79 4.99
C SER A 73 6.92 -5.55 4.42
N TYR A 74 6.17 -4.79 5.23
CA TYR A 74 5.66 -3.48 4.80
C TYR A 74 6.74 -2.42 4.65
N ILE A 75 7.74 -2.38 5.54
CA ILE A 75 8.90 -1.50 5.37
C ILE A 75 9.59 -1.80 4.03
N GLU A 76 9.77 -3.08 3.69
CA GLU A 76 10.35 -3.50 2.42
C GLU A 76 9.54 -3.01 1.22
N VAL A 77 8.21 -3.17 1.25
CA VAL A 77 7.29 -2.63 0.23
C VAL A 77 7.44 -1.13 0.05
N LEU A 78 7.44 -0.37 1.16
CA LEU A 78 7.50 1.10 1.11
C LEU A 78 8.86 1.59 0.63
N LYS A 79 9.95 0.92 1.00
CA LYS A 79 11.30 1.19 0.48
C LYS A 79 11.40 0.89 -1.01
N ALA A 80 10.85 -0.23 -1.47
CA ALA A 80 10.77 -0.55 -2.89
C ALA A 80 9.96 0.50 -3.66
N LEU A 81 8.85 1.00 -3.10
CA LEU A 81 8.06 2.03 -3.74
C LEU A 81 8.84 3.37 -3.87
N LYS A 82 9.61 3.76 -2.84
CA LYS A 82 10.49 4.94 -2.88
C LYS A 82 11.66 4.79 -3.86
N SER A 83 12.15 3.57 -4.11
CA SER A 83 13.20 3.35 -5.11
C SER A 83 12.64 3.38 -6.53
N LEU A 84 11.39 2.96 -6.73
CA LEU A 84 10.68 3.04 -8.00
C LEU A 84 10.28 4.48 -8.36
N VAL A 85 9.97 5.30 -7.36
CA VAL A 85 9.53 6.68 -7.55
C VAL A 85 10.24 7.62 -6.58
N SER A 86 11.09 8.48 -7.13
CA SER A 86 11.78 9.51 -6.35
C SER A 86 10.81 10.57 -5.82
N ASN A 87 11.07 11.04 -4.60
CA ASN A 87 10.35 12.14 -3.95
C ASN A 87 8.84 11.88 -3.73
N LEU A 88 8.48 10.68 -3.27
CA LEU A 88 7.12 10.43 -2.77
C LEU A 88 6.89 11.16 -1.46
N THR A 89 5.98 12.13 -1.46
CA THR A 89 5.63 12.93 -0.28
C THR A 89 4.11 13.05 -0.11
N PRO A 90 3.41 11.93 0.20
CA PRO A 90 1.99 12.00 0.50
C PRO A 90 1.76 12.88 1.73
N GLN A 91 0.77 13.76 1.69
CA GLN A 91 0.40 14.61 2.82
C GLN A 91 -0.51 13.86 3.79
N ARG A 92 -1.37 12.98 3.26
CA ARG A 92 -2.29 12.15 4.04
C ARG A 92 -2.39 10.75 3.46
N ILE A 93 -2.55 9.76 4.32
CA ILE A 93 -3.01 8.43 3.95
C ILE A 93 -4.18 7.99 4.83
N ILE A 94 -5.20 7.40 4.21
CA ILE A 94 -6.28 6.70 4.91
C ILE A 94 -6.03 5.21 4.77
N VAL A 95 -5.95 4.53 5.90
CA VAL A 95 -5.51 3.12 5.99
C VAL A 95 -6.53 2.29 6.74
N ASP A 96 -6.54 1.00 6.43
CA ASP A 96 -7.21 0.00 7.27
C ASP A 96 -6.53 -0.12 8.63
N PHE A 97 -7.22 -0.70 9.61
CA PHE A 97 -6.73 -0.89 10.98
C PHE A 97 -5.61 -1.93 11.11
N GLU A 98 -4.83 -2.15 10.05
CA GLU A 98 -3.68 -3.03 10.05
C GLU A 98 -2.47 -2.33 10.69
N MET A 99 -2.29 -2.56 12.00
CA MET A 99 -1.26 -1.91 12.83
C MET A 99 0.16 -2.07 12.30
N ALA A 100 0.48 -3.21 11.67
CA ALA A 100 1.79 -3.46 11.07
C ALA A 100 2.07 -2.49 9.93
N PHE A 101 1.10 -2.26 9.04
CA PHE A 101 1.21 -1.27 7.96
C PHE A 101 1.28 0.15 8.52
N ILE A 102 0.41 0.51 9.48
CA ILE A 102 0.42 1.84 10.12
C ILE A 102 1.80 2.14 10.70
N SER A 103 2.40 1.18 11.42
CA SER A 103 3.72 1.37 12.01
C SER A 103 4.83 1.47 10.96
N ALA A 104 4.81 0.62 9.92
CA ALA A 104 5.79 0.70 8.83
C ALA A 104 5.67 2.03 8.06
N PHE A 105 4.45 2.47 7.79
CA PHE A 105 4.18 3.71 7.08
C PHE A 105 4.64 4.93 7.86
N LYS A 106 4.44 4.94 9.19
CA LYS A 106 4.95 6.02 10.04
C LYS A 106 6.47 6.10 10.05
N ASP A 107 7.17 4.97 10.02
CA ASP A 107 8.63 4.94 9.99
C ASP A 107 9.17 5.45 8.64
N GLU A 108 8.53 5.07 7.53
CA GLU A 108 8.98 5.45 6.19
C GLU A 108 8.47 6.84 5.75
N PHE A 109 7.31 7.29 6.23
CA PHE A 109 6.70 8.58 5.87
C PHE A 109 6.32 9.38 7.13
N PRO A 110 7.30 9.86 7.91
CA PRO A 110 7.07 10.42 9.25
C PRO A 110 6.27 11.74 9.25
N THR A 111 6.21 12.45 8.12
CA THR A 111 5.50 13.72 7.98
C THR A 111 4.07 13.57 7.45
N THR A 112 3.65 12.35 7.09
CA THR A 112 2.33 12.09 6.53
C THR A 112 1.27 11.94 7.62
N GLU A 113 0.12 12.59 7.45
CA GLU A 113 -1.03 12.43 8.34
C GLU A 113 -1.69 11.05 8.08
N ILE A 114 -1.68 10.17 9.08
CA ILE A 114 -2.32 8.85 8.99
C ILE A 114 -3.72 8.90 9.62
N LYS A 115 -4.74 8.47 8.88
CA LYS A 115 -6.12 8.33 9.37
C LYS A 115 -6.65 6.92 9.19
N GLY A 116 -7.42 6.44 10.16
CA GLY A 116 -8.16 5.19 10.01
C GLY A 116 -9.33 5.34 9.04
N CYS A 117 -9.62 4.28 8.29
CA CYS A 117 -10.77 4.22 7.39
C CYS A 117 -12.08 4.05 8.19
N PHE A 118 -12.96 5.06 8.16
CA PHE A 118 -14.26 5.02 8.86
C PHE A 118 -15.19 3.91 8.33
N PHE A 119 -15.07 3.55 7.05
CA PHE A 119 -15.86 2.48 6.45
C PHE A 119 -15.55 1.11 7.06
N HIS A 120 -14.26 0.78 7.23
CA HIS A 120 -13.85 -0.44 7.92
C HIS A 120 -14.15 -0.39 9.41
N PHE A 121 -14.08 0.80 10.04
CA PHE A 121 -14.51 0.97 11.42
C PHE A 121 -15.99 0.60 11.60
N GLN A 122 -16.85 1.04 10.67
CA GLN A 122 -18.25 0.64 10.67
C GLN A 122 -18.42 -0.86 10.51
N GLN A 123 -17.64 -1.55 9.69
CA GLN A 123 -17.76 -3.02 9.55
C GLN A 123 -17.33 -3.81 10.79
N CYS A 124 -16.52 -3.25 11.69
CA CYS A 124 -16.09 -3.92 12.93
C CYS A 124 -17.08 -3.76 14.10
N LEU A 125 -18.11 -2.93 13.96
CA LEU A 125 -19.10 -2.64 15.02
C LEU A 125 -20.42 -3.43 14.88
N TRP A 126 -20.52 -4.33 13.89
CA TRP A 126 -21.73 -5.12 13.61
C TRP A 126 -21.41 -6.62 13.59
#